data_AF-A0A916SLU8-F1
#
_entry.id   AF-A0A916SLU8-F1
#
_cell.length_a   1.000
_cell.length_b   1.000
_cell.length_c   1.000
_cell.angle_alpha   90.00
_cell.angle_beta   90.00
_cell.angle_gamma   90.00
#
_symmetry.space_group_name_H-M   'P 1'
#
loop_
_entity.id
_entity.type
_entity.pdbx_description
1 polymer ?
#
loop_
_entity_poly.entity_id
_entity_poly.type
_entity_poly.pdbx_seq_one_letter_code
_entity_poly.pdbx_strand_id
1 'polypeptide(L)'
;MTFEKTFERILDEVVAKAAPGQSLEAWTFDDRKSRRAAEERLKEKGVNARIRSAYKPLLFAFLEEIELEGVEAIQIRYPVHAQAPANRFRLEAYPLAALVGDRKIDFIPREDDEFFYDVTLTGPGKSETVKVFAPNRVHADIVGEMNVSPTGWLRIGNESGERLETDYERLFEETIRAVADHGWGDAEPYFEELNIRVAYPADDIPLAVGDEFVSLREALHEDFYFSLLEFFQKKSGRPLGDRGLKPGQIVPEIVQSDGAVSVRVEARALSTGFLDAQEQAIDTASEPVAAGQLARLLAEIGGEEFSASSRSGRTLLARYVKGGDAAVMISGGQHPNETTGIVGAIRAARRLAERPGAHFTVSPLENPDGYALHQRLRKDNARHMHHAARYTALGDDLEYRTRENDGVHLNEKEIRLKAESLSGAKLHVNLHGYPSHEWTRPLSGYVPRGFAMWTLPKGFFLIMRHHEGWDAQAETILDRVTRHLGAIPGLLDYNNRQIALYEIHAGETGFRIVNGFPCMSSVDNRHTVPITLITEYPDETIYGEDFTAGHTAQMETVLSAYEAWQELQAEALAGA
;
A
#
# COMPACT_ATOMS: atom_id res chain seq x y z
N MET A 1 7.65 13.87 23.26
CA MET A 1 8.54 12.69 23.17
C MET A 1 9.81 13.03 22.42
N THR A 2 10.97 12.57 22.89
CA THR A 2 12.24 12.55 22.14
C THR A 2 12.99 11.27 22.47
N PHE A 3 13.39 10.50 21.46
CA PHE A 3 14.22 9.29 21.59
C PHE A 3 15.21 9.27 20.43
N GLU A 4 16.48 8.97 20.68
CA GLU A 4 17.51 8.89 19.64
C GLU A 4 18.47 7.75 19.96
N LYS A 5 18.77 6.92 18.96
CA LYS A 5 19.69 5.80 19.12
C LYS A 5 20.38 5.44 17.81
N THR A 6 21.65 5.03 17.91
CA THR A 6 22.45 4.45 16.83
C THR A 6 22.66 2.97 17.12
N PHE A 7 22.69 2.15 16.07
CA PHE A 7 22.86 0.70 16.15
C PHE A 7 24.12 0.30 15.38
N GLU A 8 24.90 -0.61 15.95
CA GLU A 8 26.01 -1.25 15.25
C GLU A 8 25.44 -2.22 14.22
N ARG A 9 25.98 -2.19 12.99
CA ARG A 9 25.53 -3.08 11.90
C ARG A 9 25.91 -4.52 12.21
N ILE A 10 24.95 -5.43 11.99
CA ILE A 10 25.16 -6.85 12.25
C ILE A 10 26.23 -7.45 11.34
N LEU A 11 26.34 -6.96 10.10
CA LEU A 11 27.42 -7.38 9.19
C LEU A 11 28.81 -7.04 9.74
N ASP A 12 28.97 -5.88 10.37
CA ASP A 12 30.26 -5.48 10.96
C ASP A 12 30.58 -6.34 12.19
N GLU A 13 29.59 -6.65 13.03
CA GLU A 13 29.76 -7.58 14.15
C GLU A 13 30.18 -8.98 13.67
N VAL A 14 29.52 -9.52 12.64
CA VAL A 14 29.84 -10.84 12.07
C VAL A 14 31.26 -10.84 11.51
N VAL A 15 31.62 -9.82 10.73
CA VAL A 15 32.99 -9.67 10.19
C VAL A 15 34.01 -9.57 11.33
N ALA A 16 33.72 -8.84 12.39
CA ALA A 16 34.64 -8.64 13.52
C ALA A 16 34.89 -9.93 14.31
N LYS A 17 33.84 -10.71 14.57
CA LYS A 17 33.88 -11.94 15.38
C LYS A 17 34.41 -13.16 14.63
N ALA A 18 34.38 -13.16 13.30
CA ALA A 18 34.84 -14.29 12.50
C ALA A 18 36.36 -14.53 12.62
N ALA A 19 36.75 -15.80 12.71
CA ALA A 19 38.12 -16.26 12.85
C ALA A 19 38.64 -16.95 11.57
N PRO A 20 39.92 -16.79 11.19
CA PRO A 20 40.48 -17.43 10.00
C PRO A 20 40.28 -18.95 9.97
N GLY A 21 39.99 -19.49 8.79
CA GLY A 21 39.73 -20.92 8.59
C GLY A 21 38.30 -21.36 8.88
N GLN A 22 37.43 -20.45 9.35
CA GLN A 22 36.00 -20.74 9.52
C GLN A 22 35.27 -20.79 8.17
N SER A 23 34.19 -21.56 8.15
CA SER A 23 33.12 -21.46 7.15
C SER A 23 31.87 -20.96 7.86
N LEU A 24 31.16 -19.98 7.32
CA LEU A 24 29.90 -19.50 7.90
C LEU A 24 28.84 -19.20 6.86
N GLU A 25 27.59 -19.35 7.26
CA GLU A 25 26.42 -18.86 6.53
C GLU A 25 25.65 -17.90 7.44
N ALA A 26 25.17 -16.79 6.90
CA ALA A 26 24.35 -15.86 7.66
C ALA A 26 23.12 -15.41 6.86
N TRP A 27 22.04 -15.06 7.56
CA TRP A 27 20.84 -14.45 7.01
C TRP A 27 20.64 -13.13 7.71
N THR A 28 20.55 -12.05 6.94
CA THR A 28 20.54 -10.67 7.46
C THR A 28 19.56 -9.80 6.70
N PHE A 29 19.11 -8.70 7.31
CA PHE A 29 18.25 -7.69 6.70
C PHE A 29 19.11 -6.61 6.01
N ASP A 30 19.99 -7.02 5.11
CA ASP A 30 20.86 -6.11 4.37
C ASP A 30 20.64 -6.28 2.86
N ASP A 31 20.87 -5.21 2.11
CA ASP A 31 20.86 -5.26 0.66
C ASP A 31 21.97 -6.18 0.10
N ARG A 32 21.81 -6.60 -1.16
CA ARG A 32 22.76 -7.50 -1.82
C ARG A 32 24.18 -6.93 -1.81
N LYS A 33 24.33 -5.63 -2.05
CA LYS A 33 25.63 -4.96 -2.13
C LYS A 33 26.39 -5.05 -0.81
N SER A 34 25.74 -4.74 0.31
CA SER A 34 26.29 -4.81 1.65
C SER A 34 26.65 -6.24 2.04
N ARG A 35 25.78 -7.21 1.75
CA ARG A 35 26.06 -8.64 1.99
C ARG A 35 27.33 -9.10 1.26
N ARG A 36 27.46 -8.77 -0.03
CA ARG A 36 28.65 -9.13 -0.83
C ARG A 36 29.93 -8.45 -0.35
N ALA A 37 29.85 -7.17 0.02
CA ALA A 37 31.00 -6.46 0.58
C ALA A 37 31.47 -7.07 1.93
N ALA A 38 30.54 -7.53 2.76
CA ALA A 38 30.87 -8.23 4.00
C ALA A 38 31.51 -9.61 3.73
N GLU A 39 31.02 -10.35 2.73
CA GLU A 39 31.64 -11.62 2.29
C GLU A 39 33.07 -11.42 1.79
N GLU A 40 33.35 -10.35 1.04
CA GLU A 40 34.70 -10.00 0.59
C GLU A 40 35.64 -9.73 1.77
N ARG A 41 35.20 -8.93 2.75
CA ARG A 41 35.96 -8.67 3.99
C ARG A 41 36.21 -9.94 4.80
N LEU A 42 35.25 -10.87 4.84
CA LEU A 42 35.41 -12.18 5.47
C LEU A 42 36.42 -13.04 4.72
N LYS A 43 36.37 -13.04 3.38
CA LYS A 43 37.34 -13.74 2.53
C LYS A 43 38.77 -13.24 2.73
N GLU A 44 38.97 -11.92 2.86
CA GLU A 44 40.27 -11.32 3.19
C GLU A 44 40.81 -11.77 4.56
N LYS A 45 39.92 -12.11 5.51
CA LYS A 45 40.27 -12.72 6.80
C LYS A 45 40.49 -14.24 6.73
N GLY A 46 40.40 -14.85 5.55
CA GLY A 46 40.53 -16.30 5.37
C GLY A 46 39.28 -17.07 5.83
N VAL A 47 38.10 -16.45 5.79
CA VAL A 47 36.82 -17.06 6.13
C VAL A 47 36.03 -17.31 4.85
N ASN A 48 35.49 -18.52 4.70
CA ASN A 48 34.55 -18.82 3.62
C ASN A 48 33.13 -18.48 4.09
N ALA A 49 32.50 -17.47 3.51
CA ALA A 49 31.21 -16.97 3.99
C ALA A 49 30.17 -16.88 2.87
N ARG A 50 28.91 -17.18 3.22
CA ARG A 50 27.74 -16.86 2.40
C ARG A 50 26.67 -16.17 3.24
N ILE A 51 26.39 -14.92 2.93
CA ILE A 51 25.40 -14.07 3.58
C ILE A 51 24.21 -13.90 2.63
N ARG A 52 23.04 -14.33 3.10
CA ARG A 52 21.76 -14.34 2.38
C ARG A 52 20.78 -13.35 3.00
N SER A 53 19.68 -13.15 2.30
CA SER A 53 18.57 -12.35 2.80
C SER A 53 17.79 -13.11 3.87
N ALA A 54 17.61 -12.51 5.05
CA ALA A 54 16.56 -12.92 5.98
C ALA A 54 15.17 -12.49 5.46
N TYR A 55 15.11 -11.44 4.65
CA TYR A 55 13.89 -10.94 4.03
C TYR A 55 13.65 -11.60 2.67
N LYS A 56 12.51 -12.29 2.49
CA LYS A 56 12.14 -13.04 1.29
C LYS A 56 13.22 -14.04 0.80
N PRO A 57 13.73 -14.94 1.66
CA PRO A 57 14.82 -15.88 1.33
C PRO A 57 14.58 -16.70 0.06
N LEU A 58 13.35 -17.13 -0.20
CA LEU A 58 13.02 -17.86 -1.43
C LEU A 58 13.23 -17.00 -2.68
N LEU A 59 12.70 -15.78 -2.70
CA LEU A 59 12.86 -14.86 -3.83
C LEU A 59 14.35 -14.61 -4.09
N PHE A 60 15.12 -14.31 -3.06
CA PHE A 60 16.56 -14.07 -3.20
C PHE A 60 17.35 -15.32 -3.60
N ALA A 61 16.92 -16.53 -3.24
CA ALA A 61 17.53 -17.75 -3.77
C ALA A 61 17.39 -17.82 -5.30
N PHE A 62 16.22 -17.48 -5.86
CA PHE A 62 16.02 -17.41 -7.31
C PHE A 62 16.76 -16.25 -7.98
N LEU A 63 16.93 -15.11 -7.30
CA LEU A 63 17.64 -13.96 -7.85
C LEU A 63 19.17 -14.08 -7.77
N GLU A 64 19.70 -14.93 -6.88
CA GLU A 64 21.12 -14.92 -6.53
C GLU A 64 21.85 -16.27 -6.56
N GLU A 65 21.13 -17.40 -6.55
CA GLU A 65 21.72 -18.74 -6.33
C GLU A 65 21.19 -19.84 -7.28
N ILE A 66 19.92 -19.77 -7.69
CA ILE A 66 19.30 -20.80 -8.52
C ILE A 66 19.42 -20.44 -10.00
N GLU A 67 20.07 -21.31 -10.76
CA GLU A 67 20.18 -21.19 -12.23
C GLU A 67 18.96 -21.85 -12.91
N LEU A 68 18.34 -21.13 -13.84
CA LEU A 68 17.12 -21.59 -14.53
C LEU A 68 17.39 -22.16 -15.94
N GLU A 69 18.65 -22.32 -16.33
CA GLU A 69 19.03 -22.85 -17.65
C GLU A 69 18.62 -24.33 -17.79
N GLY A 70 17.78 -24.61 -18.80
CA GLY A 70 17.25 -25.96 -19.05
C GLY A 70 16.22 -26.45 -18.03
N VAL A 71 15.73 -25.59 -17.13
CA VAL A 71 14.61 -25.88 -16.24
C VAL A 71 13.29 -25.63 -16.98
N GLU A 72 12.42 -26.64 -17.00
CA GLU A 72 11.10 -26.62 -17.64
C GLU A 72 9.97 -26.48 -16.61
N ALA A 73 10.14 -27.06 -15.41
CA ALA A 73 9.16 -27.02 -14.34
C ALA A 73 9.82 -26.84 -12.96
N ILE A 74 9.11 -26.13 -12.09
CA ILE A 74 9.51 -25.76 -10.74
C ILE A 74 8.39 -26.17 -9.79
N GLN A 75 8.72 -26.93 -8.75
CA GLN A 75 7.81 -27.22 -7.65
C GLN A 75 8.39 -26.66 -6.36
N ILE A 76 7.62 -25.84 -5.67
CA ILE A 76 8.01 -25.21 -4.41
C ILE A 76 7.12 -25.76 -3.30
N ARG A 77 7.73 -26.54 -2.40
CA ARG A 77 7.06 -26.96 -1.17
C ARG A 77 7.34 -25.92 -0.09
N TYR A 78 6.34 -25.12 0.30
CA TYR A 78 6.50 -23.96 1.18
C TYR A 78 6.12 -24.25 2.64
N PRO A 79 6.76 -23.58 3.63
CA PRO A 79 6.42 -23.75 5.04
C PRO A 79 4.95 -23.42 5.35
N VAL A 80 4.34 -24.19 6.23
CA VAL A 80 3.09 -23.85 6.91
C VAL A 80 3.36 -23.95 8.40
N HIS A 81 2.89 -22.97 9.17
CA HIS A 81 3.11 -22.94 10.61
C HIS A 81 1.83 -22.54 11.32
N ALA A 82 1.50 -23.21 12.42
CA ALA A 82 0.22 -23.02 13.14
C ALA A 82 -0.06 -21.59 13.63
N GLN A 83 0.99 -20.77 13.80
CA GLN A 83 0.90 -19.36 14.24
C GLN A 83 0.87 -18.35 13.08
N ALA A 84 0.68 -18.80 11.83
CA ALA A 84 0.59 -17.93 10.66
C ALA A 84 -0.54 -18.40 9.71
N PRO A 85 -1.09 -17.51 8.85
CA PRO A 85 -1.98 -17.92 7.79
C PRO A 85 -1.33 -18.99 6.91
N ALA A 86 -2.08 -20.04 6.54
CA ALA A 86 -1.52 -21.19 5.82
C ALA A 86 -0.86 -20.82 4.48
N ASN A 87 -1.33 -19.76 3.81
CA ASN A 87 -0.78 -19.27 2.56
C ASN A 87 0.33 -18.20 2.72
N ARG A 88 0.72 -17.82 3.94
CA ARG A 88 1.67 -16.72 4.20
C ARG A 88 3.01 -16.89 3.47
N PHE A 89 3.61 -18.08 3.51
CA PHE A 89 4.89 -18.34 2.84
C PHE A 89 4.78 -18.49 1.31
N ARG A 90 3.56 -18.77 0.81
CA ARG A 90 3.25 -18.72 -0.63
C ARG A 90 3.14 -17.26 -1.08
N LEU A 91 2.46 -16.41 -0.30
CA LEU A 91 2.40 -14.96 -0.54
C LEU A 91 3.81 -14.35 -0.55
N GLU A 92 4.67 -14.71 0.41
CA GLU A 92 6.05 -14.25 0.46
C GLU A 92 6.87 -14.58 -0.81
N ALA A 93 6.47 -15.59 -1.58
CA ALA A 93 7.13 -15.96 -2.83
C ALA A 93 6.78 -15.02 -4.00
N TYR A 94 5.84 -14.10 -3.84
CA TYR A 94 5.52 -13.13 -4.88
C TYR A 94 6.72 -12.23 -5.23
N PRO A 95 6.95 -11.83 -6.50
CA PRO A 95 6.24 -12.20 -7.73
C PRO A 95 6.90 -13.36 -8.50
N LEU A 96 7.49 -14.35 -7.81
CA LEU A 96 8.39 -15.37 -8.42
C LEU A 96 7.83 -16.04 -9.67
N ALA A 97 6.52 -16.32 -9.72
CA ALA A 97 5.87 -16.92 -10.89
C ALA A 97 6.04 -16.11 -12.20
N ALA A 98 6.13 -14.78 -12.11
CA ALA A 98 6.43 -13.95 -13.26
C ALA A 98 7.94 -13.92 -13.59
N LEU A 99 8.80 -14.01 -12.58
CA LEU A 99 10.26 -13.97 -12.73
C LEU A 99 10.83 -15.23 -13.41
N VAL A 100 10.13 -16.36 -13.34
CA VAL A 100 10.57 -17.62 -13.96
C VAL A 100 10.16 -17.76 -15.43
N GLY A 101 9.49 -16.75 -16.01
CA GLY A 101 9.01 -16.74 -17.40
C GLY A 101 7.95 -17.82 -17.64
N ASP A 102 7.98 -18.46 -18.82
CA ASP A 102 6.97 -19.46 -19.24
C ASP A 102 7.10 -20.84 -18.54
N ARG A 103 8.00 -20.96 -17.55
CA ARG A 103 8.21 -22.22 -16.83
C ARG A 103 7.01 -22.55 -15.97
N LYS A 104 6.64 -23.83 -15.92
CA LYS A 104 5.59 -24.28 -15.00
C LYS A 104 6.06 -24.09 -13.55
N ILE A 105 5.24 -23.46 -12.72
CA ILE A 105 5.53 -23.27 -11.29
C ILE A 105 4.33 -23.73 -10.45
N ASP A 106 4.58 -24.63 -9.50
CA ASP A 106 3.55 -25.15 -8.58
C ASP A 106 3.96 -24.89 -7.12
N PHE A 107 3.00 -24.47 -6.29
CA PHE A 107 3.19 -24.26 -4.86
C PHE A 107 2.44 -25.32 -4.05
N ILE A 108 3.14 -26.02 -3.16
CA ILE A 108 2.59 -27.11 -2.34
C ILE A 108 2.86 -26.83 -0.85
N PRO A 109 1.86 -26.86 0.03
CA PRO A 109 2.10 -26.69 1.46
C PRO A 109 2.91 -27.86 2.03
N ARG A 110 3.78 -27.57 3.00
CA ARG A 110 4.41 -28.56 3.88
C ARG A 110 3.56 -28.78 5.14
N GLU A 111 3.80 -29.88 5.84
CA GLU A 111 3.05 -30.29 7.04
C GLU A 111 3.97 -30.64 8.23
N ASP A 112 5.15 -30.02 8.31
CA ASP A 112 6.17 -30.33 9.33
C ASP A 112 6.60 -29.14 10.19
N ASP A 113 5.93 -27.98 10.06
CA ASP A 113 6.20 -26.73 10.79
C ASP A 113 7.64 -26.19 10.66
N GLU A 114 8.49 -26.78 9.79
CA GLU A 114 9.87 -26.35 9.61
C GLU A 114 9.99 -25.16 8.64
N PHE A 115 10.88 -24.22 8.95
CA PHE A 115 11.05 -22.99 8.19
C PHE A 115 12.05 -23.13 7.03
N PHE A 116 11.67 -23.88 6.00
CA PHE A 116 12.39 -23.94 4.74
C PHE A 116 11.49 -24.32 3.56
N TYR A 117 11.94 -23.94 2.36
CA TYR A 117 11.33 -24.36 1.11
C TYR A 117 12.11 -25.53 0.51
N ASP A 118 11.41 -26.55 -0.01
CA ASP A 118 12.02 -27.49 -0.97
C ASP A 118 11.70 -27.02 -2.37
N VAL A 119 12.72 -26.70 -3.14
CA VAL A 119 12.61 -26.26 -4.53
C VAL A 119 13.07 -27.39 -5.43
N THR A 120 12.15 -28.03 -6.14
CA THR A 120 12.47 -29.06 -7.12
C THR A 120 12.45 -28.47 -8.51
N LEU A 121 13.60 -28.49 -9.18
CA LEU A 121 13.81 -28.02 -10.54
C LEU A 121 13.87 -29.22 -11.47
N THR A 122 13.04 -29.22 -12.51
CA THR A 122 12.92 -30.35 -13.46
C THR A 122 13.21 -29.88 -14.88
N GLY A 123 14.04 -30.63 -15.60
CA GLY A 123 14.32 -30.43 -17.02
C GLY A 123 14.47 -31.78 -17.75
N PRO A 124 14.98 -31.79 -18.99
CA PRO A 124 15.08 -33.01 -19.80
C PRO A 124 15.91 -34.10 -19.13
N GLY A 125 15.24 -35.12 -18.58
CA GLY A 125 15.86 -36.27 -17.93
C GLY A 125 16.62 -35.97 -16.63
N LYS A 126 16.50 -34.76 -16.07
CA LYS A 126 17.13 -34.36 -14.80
C LYS A 126 16.12 -33.71 -13.85
N SER A 127 16.28 -34.00 -12.57
CA SER A 127 15.54 -33.34 -11.49
C SER A 127 16.50 -33.13 -10.32
N GLU A 128 16.52 -31.91 -9.78
CA GLU A 128 17.32 -31.55 -8.62
C GLU A 128 16.45 -30.86 -7.58
N THR A 129 16.73 -31.12 -6.29
CA THR A 129 16.04 -30.47 -5.19
C THR A 129 17.02 -29.63 -4.40
N VAL A 130 16.69 -28.36 -4.23
CA VAL A 130 17.45 -27.39 -3.44
C VAL A 130 16.64 -27.02 -2.21
N LYS A 131 17.24 -27.14 -1.03
CA LYS A 131 16.64 -26.71 0.24
C LYS A 131 16.97 -25.24 0.48
N VAL A 132 15.95 -24.38 0.55
CA VAL A 132 16.12 -22.94 0.84
C VAL A 132 15.66 -22.67 2.27
N PHE A 133 16.61 -22.46 3.18
CA PHE A 133 16.31 -22.14 4.57
C PHE A 133 15.70 -20.73 4.70
N ALA A 134 14.65 -20.61 5.51
CA ALA A 134 13.88 -19.39 5.68
C ALA A 134 13.76 -19.02 7.17
N PRO A 135 14.81 -18.45 7.80
CA PRO A 135 14.82 -18.26 9.25
C PRO A 135 13.67 -17.36 9.71
N ASN A 136 12.80 -17.92 10.54
CA ASN A 136 11.68 -17.23 11.17
C ASN A 136 11.69 -17.49 12.67
N ARG A 137 11.10 -16.56 13.43
CA ARG A 137 10.87 -16.70 14.87
C ARG A 137 9.38 -16.54 15.17
N VAL A 138 8.93 -17.27 16.19
CA VAL A 138 7.62 -17.08 16.81
C VAL A 138 7.77 -16.13 17.98
N HIS A 139 7.04 -15.01 17.99
CA HIS A 139 7.12 -14.02 19.06
C HIS A 139 5.80 -13.29 19.26
N ALA A 140 5.62 -12.69 20.43
CA ALA A 140 4.55 -11.72 20.65
C ALA A 140 5.00 -10.32 20.19
N ASP A 141 4.09 -9.52 19.64
CA ASP A 141 4.31 -8.09 19.40
C ASP A 141 3.95 -7.23 20.63
N ILE A 142 4.03 -5.90 20.48
CA ILE A 142 3.75 -4.93 21.55
C ILE A 142 2.27 -4.97 22.01
N VAL A 143 1.36 -5.44 21.16
CA VAL A 143 -0.05 -5.62 21.51
C VAL A 143 -0.35 -7.03 22.04
N GLY A 144 0.65 -7.91 22.09
CA GLY A 144 0.54 -9.27 22.64
C GLY A 144 0.03 -10.30 21.65
N GLU A 145 -0.05 -9.96 20.36
CA GLU A 145 -0.44 -10.88 19.30
C GLU A 145 0.76 -11.73 18.88
N MET A 146 0.52 -13.02 18.62
CA MET A 146 1.55 -13.94 18.20
C MET A 146 1.81 -13.81 16.69
N ASN A 147 3.09 -13.69 16.32
CA ASN A 147 3.52 -13.53 14.94
C ASN A 147 4.63 -14.54 14.59
N VAL A 148 4.68 -14.93 13.31
CA VAL A 148 5.79 -15.64 12.68
C VAL A 148 6.49 -14.66 11.73
N SER A 149 7.68 -14.21 12.13
CA SER A 149 8.40 -13.14 11.44
C SER A 149 9.78 -13.63 11.00
N PRO A 150 10.27 -13.25 9.80
CA PRO A 150 11.67 -13.46 9.41
C PRO A 150 12.62 -12.90 10.47
N THR A 151 13.76 -13.55 10.66
CA THR A 151 14.77 -13.16 11.64
C THR A 151 16.17 -13.45 11.12
N GLY A 152 17.18 -12.75 11.64
CA GLY A 152 18.56 -13.11 11.29
C GLY A 152 18.98 -14.47 11.82
N TRP A 153 19.95 -15.08 11.15
CA TRP A 153 20.49 -16.39 11.53
C TRP A 153 21.97 -16.46 11.23
N LEU A 154 22.73 -17.17 12.06
CA LEU A 154 24.15 -17.43 11.86
C LEU A 154 24.44 -18.92 12.02
N ARG A 155 25.12 -19.50 11.04
CA ARG A 155 25.63 -20.88 11.07
C ARG A 155 27.13 -20.84 10.90
N ILE A 156 27.85 -21.54 11.77
CA ILE A 156 29.31 -21.70 11.67
C ILE A 156 29.60 -23.19 11.46
N GLY A 157 30.42 -23.51 10.46
CA GLY A 157 30.73 -24.88 10.07
C GLY A 157 29.48 -25.67 9.68
N ASN A 158 29.37 -26.89 10.22
CA ASN A 158 28.25 -27.82 9.93
C ASN A 158 27.18 -27.83 11.04
N GLU A 159 27.18 -26.82 11.91
CA GLU A 159 26.19 -26.71 12.99
C GLU A 159 24.80 -26.32 12.44
N SER A 160 23.74 -26.47 13.25
CA SER A 160 22.39 -26.01 12.86
C SER A 160 22.33 -24.49 12.67
N GLY A 161 23.20 -23.77 13.38
CA GLY A 161 23.17 -22.32 13.53
C GLY A 161 22.22 -21.87 14.66
N GLU A 162 22.24 -20.58 14.94
CA GLU A 162 21.43 -19.92 15.96
C GLU A 162 20.85 -18.60 15.46
N ARG A 163 19.80 -18.12 16.13
CA ARG A 163 19.19 -16.82 15.84
C ARG A 163 20.22 -15.71 16.03
N LEU A 164 20.33 -14.84 15.03
CA LEU A 164 21.14 -13.64 15.05
C LEU A 164 20.21 -12.43 15.02
N GLU A 165 20.00 -11.78 16.17
CA GLU A 165 19.19 -10.56 16.22
C GLU A 165 19.90 -9.41 15.50
N THR A 166 19.33 -8.98 14.37
CA THR A 166 19.93 -7.97 13.49
C THR A 166 19.73 -6.55 13.99
N ASP A 167 20.53 -5.59 13.51
CA ASP A 167 20.31 -4.17 13.79
C ASP A 167 18.96 -3.65 13.27
N TYR A 168 18.43 -4.22 12.18
CA TYR A 168 17.08 -3.96 11.68
C TYR A 168 16.00 -4.33 12.72
N GLU A 169 16.09 -5.54 13.28
CA GLU A 169 15.18 -6.01 14.34
C GLU A 169 15.31 -5.18 15.62
N ARG A 170 16.55 -4.91 16.07
CA ARG A 170 16.81 -4.09 17.27
C ARG A 170 16.27 -2.67 17.09
N LEU A 171 16.51 -2.06 15.93
CA LEU A 171 16.03 -0.72 15.61
C LEU A 171 14.52 -0.63 15.70
N PHE A 172 13.80 -1.58 15.11
CA PHE A 172 12.35 -1.63 15.17
C PHE A 172 11.85 -1.83 16.60
N GLU A 173 12.29 -2.90 17.27
CA GLU A 173 11.76 -3.27 18.58
C GLU A 173 12.03 -2.21 19.65
N GLU A 174 13.23 -1.65 19.68
CA GLU A 174 13.57 -0.62 20.66
C GLU A 174 12.82 0.69 20.42
N THR A 175 12.57 1.03 19.15
CA THR A 175 11.77 2.21 18.79
C THR A 175 10.31 2.03 19.18
N ILE A 176 9.70 0.87 18.89
CA ILE A 176 8.34 0.54 19.30
C ILE A 176 8.21 0.60 20.83
N ARG A 177 9.17 0.01 21.57
CA ARG A 177 9.20 0.07 23.04
C ARG A 177 9.33 1.51 23.54
N ALA A 178 10.22 2.32 22.97
CA ALA A 178 10.37 3.72 23.36
C ALA A 178 9.09 4.54 23.18
N VAL A 179 8.32 4.29 22.11
CA VAL A 179 7.00 4.91 21.90
C VAL A 179 5.98 4.37 22.90
N ALA A 180 5.97 3.06 23.15
CA ALA A 180 5.02 2.43 24.05
C ALA A 180 5.18 2.84 25.51
N ASP A 181 6.44 3.01 25.96
CA ASP A 181 6.80 3.43 27.32
C ASP A 181 6.57 4.93 27.55
N HIS A 182 6.26 5.70 26.50
CA HIS A 182 5.99 7.13 26.63
C HIS A 182 4.61 7.42 27.24
N GLY A 183 4.55 8.34 28.20
CA GLY A 183 3.33 8.78 28.87
C GLY A 183 2.47 9.72 28.00
N TRP A 184 1.76 9.16 27.01
CA TRP A 184 0.90 9.89 26.06
C TRP A 184 -0.35 10.58 26.65
N GLY A 185 -0.68 10.34 27.92
CA GLY A 185 -1.95 10.76 28.52
C GLY A 185 -3.14 9.92 28.05
N ASP A 186 -4.36 10.34 28.39
CA ASP A 186 -5.60 9.56 28.22
C ASP A 186 -6.58 10.16 27.20
N ALA A 187 -6.21 11.27 26.55
CA ALA A 187 -7.07 11.98 25.60
C ALA A 187 -6.47 12.00 24.20
N GLU A 188 -7.30 11.65 23.21
CA GLU A 188 -6.98 11.79 21.79
C GLU A 188 -7.26 13.22 21.30
N PRO A 189 -6.45 13.74 20.35
CA PRO A 189 -5.24 13.14 19.81
C PRO A 189 -4.05 13.24 20.78
N TYR A 190 -3.23 12.19 20.84
CA TYR A 190 -2.06 12.12 21.74
C TYR A 190 -0.91 13.02 21.28
N PHE A 191 -0.83 13.28 19.98
CA PHE A 191 0.16 14.15 19.35
C PHE A 191 -0.39 14.82 18.08
N GLU A 192 0.36 15.80 17.59
CA GLU A 192 0.17 16.35 16.26
C GLU A 192 0.84 15.44 15.22
N GLU A 193 2.18 15.44 15.18
CA GLU A 193 2.98 14.51 14.38
C GLU A 193 3.93 13.72 15.29
N LEU A 194 3.97 12.40 15.15
CA LEU A 194 5.02 11.53 15.70
C LEU A 194 5.97 11.13 14.57
N ASN A 195 7.05 11.88 14.41
CA ASN A 195 8.07 11.59 13.42
C ASN A 195 9.03 10.52 13.92
N ILE A 196 9.32 9.53 13.09
CA ILE A 196 10.27 8.43 13.32
C ILE A 196 11.25 8.46 12.16
N ARG A 197 12.28 9.30 12.27
CA ARG A 197 13.30 9.43 11.22
C ARG A 197 14.34 8.35 11.40
N VAL A 198 14.49 7.50 10.39
CA VAL A 198 15.47 6.41 10.38
C VAL A 198 16.45 6.63 9.25
N ALA A 199 17.74 6.48 9.53
CA ALA A 199 18.77 6.32 8.51
C ALA A 199 19.10 4.82 8.41
N TYR A 200 18.90 4.22 7.23
CA TYR A 200 19.14 2.79 7.01
C TYR A 200 19.89 2.53 5.69
N PRO A 201 20.99 1.74 5.70
CA PRO A 201 21.84 1.53 4.53
C PRO A 201 21.39 0.36 3.66
N ALA A 202 20.22 0.50 3.03
CA ALA A 202 19.71 -0.50 2.09
C ALA A 202 19.17 0.14 0.81
N ASP A 203 19.71 -0.30 -0.33
CA ASP A 203 19.20 0.01 -1.66
C ASP A 203 17.87 -0.73 -1.94
N ASP A 204 16.97 -0.09 -2.69
CA ASP A 204 15.76 -0.72 -3.22
C ASP A 204 16.11 -1.56 -4.47
N ILE A 205 15.43 -2.68 -4.66
CA ILE A 205 15.69 -3.61 -5.77
C ILE A 205 14.48 -3.65 -6.70
N PRO A 206 14.52 -2.99 -7.87
CA PRO A 206 13.49 -3.16 -8.88
C PRO A 206 13.52 -4.58 -9.43
N LEU A 207 12.34 -5.18 -9.60
CA LEU A 207 12.18 -6.50 -10.22
C LEU A 207 11.78 -6.34 -11.68
N ALA A 208 12.09 -7.33 -12.51
CA ALA A 208 11.74 -7.32 -13.93
C ALA A 208 10.25 -7.69 -14.19
N VAL A 209 9.35 -7.19 -13.35
CA VAL A 209 7.91 -7.50 -13.37
C VAL A 209 7.13 -6.24 -13.01
N GLY A 210 6.54 -5.55 -13.99
CA GLY A 210 5.74 -4.35 -13.74
C GLY A 210 6.45 -3.30 -12.88
N ASP A 211 5.75 -2.75 -11.90
CA ASP A 211 6.28 -1.83 -10.87
C ASP A 211 6.77 -2.55 -9.61
N GLU A 212 6.95 -3.88 -9.64
CA GLU A 212 7.41 -4.63 -8.48
C GLU A 212 8.82 -4.23 -8.05
N PHE A 213 9.01 -4.00 -6.76
CA PHE A 213 10.32 -3.82 -6.16
C PHE A 213 10.36 -4.38 -4.74
N VAL A 214 11.58 -4.64 -4.27
CA VAL A 214 11.83 -5.11 -2.91
C VAL A 214 12.57 -4.00 -2.17
N SER A 215 11.98 -3.49 -1.09
CA SER A 215 12.60 -2.48 -0.24
C SER A 215 12.49 -2.84 1.23
N LEU A 216 13.64 -2.90 1.91
CA LEU A 216 13.71 -2.97 3.37
C LEU A 216 13.26 -1.65 4.02
N ARG A 217 13.47 -0.52 3.34
CA ARG A 217 13.11 0.80 3.88
C ARG A 217 11.60 1.02 3.84
N GLU A 218 10.94 0.61 2.76
CA GLU A 218 9.48 0.60 2.70
C GLU A 218 8.89 -0.38 3.71
N ALA A 219 9.39 -1.62 3.76
CA ALA A 219 8.92 -2.61 4.72
C ALA A 219 9.01 -2.12 6.17
N LEU A 220 10.09 -1.40 6.52
CA LEU A 220 10.27 -0.79 7.83
C LEU A 220 9.30 0.38 8.08
N HIS A 221 9.01 1.19 7.05
CA HIS A 221 7.99 2.24 7.12
C HIS A 221 6.64 1.63 7.49
N GLU A 222 6.24 0.59 6.77
CA GLU A 222 4.97 -0.11 6.95
C GLU A 222 4.88 -0.82 8.30
N ASP A 223 5.95 -1.49 8.73
CA ASP A 223 6.06 -2.10 10.06
C ASP A 223 5.86 -1.04 11.16
N PHE A 224 6.57 0.08 11.10
CA PHE A 224 6.42 1.14 12.11
C PHE A 224 5.01 1.72 12.13
N TYR A 225 4.48 2.07 10.96
CA TYR A 225 3.19 2.75 10.88
C TYR A 225 2.08 1.90 11.49
N PHE A 226 1.92 0.67 11.01
CA PHE A 226 0.82 -0.18 11.43
C PHE A 226 1.02 -0.78 12.83
N SER A 227 2.24 -1.14 13.24
CA SER A 227 2.46 -1.62 14.62
C SER A 227 2.22 -0.52 15.66
N LEU A 228 2.51 0.74 15.34
CA LEU A 228 2.16 1.85 16.24
C LEU A 228 0.66 2.17 16.20
N LEU A 229 0.00 2.06 15.03
CA LEU A 229 -1.44 2.19 14.95
C LEU A 229 -2.14 1.16 15.85
N GLU A 230 -1.72 -0.11 15.77
CA GLU A 230 -2.20 -1.20 16.62
C GLU A 230 -1.95 -0.93 18.11
N PHE A 231 -0.75 -0.44 18.46
CA PHE A 231 -0.44 -0.01 19.83
C PHE A 231 -1.42 1.06 20.33
N PHE A 232 -1.67 2.12 19.56
CA PHE A 232 -2.58 3.18 19.96
C PHE A 232 -4.04 2.72 20.01
N GLN A 233 -4.45 1.77 19.16
CA GLN A 233 -5.78 1.14 19.25
C GLN A 233 -5.94 0.45 20.60
N LYS A 234 -4.98 -0.41 20.96
CA LYS A 234 -4.97 -1.11 22.26
C LYS A 234 -4.91 -0.13 23.43
N LYS A 235 -4.04 0.88 23.36
CA LYS A 235 -3.93 1.93 24.40
C LYS A 235 -5.27 2.62 24.63
N SER A 236 -6.01 2.91 23.57
CA SER A 236 -7.31 3.57 23.64
C SER A 236 -8.46 2.64 24.06
N GLY A 237 -8.20 1.35 24.28
CA GLY A 237 -9.21 0.35 24.61
C GLY A 237 -10.08 -0.09 23.41
N ARG A 238 -9.68 0.25 22.18
CA ARG A 238 -10.38 -0.14 20.96
C ARG A 238 -9.88 -1.48 20.43
N PRO A 239 -10.72 -2.24 19.71
CA PRO A 239 -10.26 -3.44 19.00
C PRO A 239 -9.24 -3.08 17.91
N LEU A 240 -8.38 -4.04 17.58
CA LEU A 240 -7.45 -3.89 16.46
C LEU A 240 -8.22 -3.72 15.14
N GLY A 241 -7.78 -2.78 14.31
CA GLY A 241 -8.44 -2.43 13.06
C GLY A 241 -9.55 -1.38 13.18
N ASP A 242 -9.83 -0.84 14.37
CA ASP A 242 -10.76 0.27 14.54
C ASP A 242 -10.31 1.51 13.74
N ARG A 243 -11.20 2.00 12.87
CA ARG A 243 -10.95 3.09 11.91
C ARG A 243 -11.23 4.48 12.46
N GLY A 244 -11.77 4.58 13.68
CA GLY A 244 -12.09 5.84 14.35
C GLY A 244 -11.03 6.29 15.36
N LEU A 245 -9.92 5.55 15.51
CA LEU A 245 -8.79 5.95 16.34
C LEU A 245 -8.19 7.27 15.82
N LYS A 246 -7.98 8.23 16.72
CA LYS A 246 -7.36 9.52 16.37
C LYS A 246 -6.06 9.75 17.16
N PRO A 247 -4.96 9.02 16.91
CA PRO A 247 -3.76 9.16 17.72
C PRO A 247 -2.99 10.46 17.44
N GLY A 248 -3.19 11.05 16.25
CA GLY A 248 -2.24 11.96 15.61
C GLY A 248 -1.58 11.33 14.40
N GLN A 249 -0.78 12.10 13.67
CA GLN A 249 -0.11 11.62 12.46
C GLN A 249 1.15 10.83 12.82
N ILE A 250 1.16 9.52 12.58
CA ILE A 250 2.35 8.67 12.75
C ILE A 250 3.15 8.72 11.45
N VAL A 251 4.42 9.14 11.52
CA VAL A 251 5.25 9.40 10.34
C VAL A 251 6.59 8.68 10.43
N PRO A 252 6.69 7.44 9.92
CA PRO A 252 7.97 6.82 9.63
C PRO A 252 8.63 7.51 8.42
N GLU A 253 9.85 8.01 8.59
CA GLU A 253 10.62 8.68 7.54
C GLU A 253 11.96 7.96 7.40
N ILE A 254 11.97 6.93 6.54
CA ILE A 254 13.07 5.99 6.40
C ILE A 254 13.96 6.42 5.22
N VAL A 255 15.08 7.08 5.52
CA VAL A 255 16.00 7.60 4.51
C VAL A 255 17.20 6.67 4.30
N GLN A 256 17.71 6.66 3.08
CA GLN A 256 18.94 5.95 2.76
C GLN A 256 20.13 6.55 3.50
N SER A 257 21.09 5.72 3.89
CA SER A 257 22.34 6.14 4.51
C SER A 257 23.55 5.40 3.94
N ASP A 258 24.75 5.98 4.11
CA ASP A 258 26.02 5.37 3.67
C ASP A 258 26.63 4.41 4.70
N GLY A 259 25.80 3.80 5.55
CA GLY A 259 26.22 2.81 6.55
C GLY A 259 25.80 3.12 7.99
N ALA A 260 25.28 4.32 8.26
CA ALA A 260 24.73 4.65 9.58
C ALA A 260 23.37 3.99 9.78
N VAL A 261 23.20 3.25 10.87
CA VAL A 261 21.88 2.75 11.30
C VAL A 261 21.47 3.54 12.53
N SER A 262 20.47 4.40 12.40
CA SER A 262 20.02 5.24 13.52
C SER A 262 18.56 5.60 13.40
N VAL A 263 17.95 5.93 14.54
CA VAL A 263 16.57 6.39 14.66
C VAL A 263 16.52 7.62 15.54
N ARG A 264 15.66 8.57 15.16
CA ARG A 264 15.24 9.70 15.99
C ARG A 264 13.72 9.81 15.97
N VAL A 265 13.10 9.71 17.14
CA VAL A 265 11.65 9.83 17.34
C VAL A 265 11.34 11.15 18.02
N GLU A 266 10.41 11.92 17.46
CA GLU A 266 10.01 13.22 17.98
C GLU A 266 8.53 13.49 17.80
N ALA A 267 7.91 14.07 18.83
CA ALA A 267 6.62 14.73 18.66
C ALA A 267 6.85 16.14 18.10
N ARG A 268 6.21 16.46 16.97
CA ARG A 268 6.34 17.74 16.25
C ARG A 268 4.96 18.35 16.01
N ALA A 269 4.97 19.65 15.72
CA ALA A 269 3.77 20.33 15.24
C ALA A 269 3.46 19.91 13.80
N LEU A 270 2.18 19.93 13.41
CA LEU A 270 1.75 19.69 12.04
C LEU A 270 2.36 20.73 11.09
N SER A 271 2.77 20.26 9.92
CA SER A 271 3.05 21.17 8.81
C SER A 271 1.76 21.82 8.31
N THR A 272 1.83 23.07 7.86
CA THR A 272 0.67 23.85 7.38
C THR A 272 0.74 24.19 5.89
N GLY A 273 1.89 24.02 5.24
CA GLY A 273 2.11 24.32 3.82
C GLY A 273 2.29 23.07 2.96
N PHE A 274 2.17 23.22 1.65
CA PHE A 274 2.57 22.20 0.68
C PHE A 274 4.04 22.39 0.27
N LEU A 275 4.64 21.34 -0.27
CA LEU A 275 5.92 21.48 -0.96
C LEU A 275 5.66 21.99 -2.39
N ASP A 276 6.55 22.88 -2.86
CA ASP A 276 6.55 23.31 -4.25
C ASP A 276 6.91 22.13 -5.15
N ALA A 277 6.18 21.97 -6.25
CA ALA A 277 6.42 20.97 -7.27
C ALA A 277 6.20 21.57 -8.66
N GLN A 278 6.86 20.98 -9.66
CA GLN A 278 6.75 21.44 -11.03
C GLN A 278 5.34 21.18 -11.59
N GLU A 279 4.81 22.16 -12.32
CA GLU A 279 3.53 21.98 -13.02
C GLU A 279 3.69 21.09 -14.26
N GLN A 280 2.65 20.30 -14.51
CA GLN A 280 2.60 19.37 -15.64
C GLN A 280 1.34 19.61 -16.47
N ALA A 281 1.35 19.25 -17.76
CA ALA A 281 0.10 19.18 -18.52
C ALA A 281 -0.77 18.06 -17.94
N ILE A 282 -1.98 18.39 -17.46
CA ILE A 282 -2.78 17.44 -16.65
C ILE A 282 -3.13 16.15 -17.40
N ASP A 283 -3.34 16.22 -18.71
CA ASP A 283 -3.70 15.06 -19.54
C ASP A 283 -2.55 14.06 -19.73
N THR A 284 -1.32 14.49 -19.50
CA THR A 284 -0.11 13.68 -19.63
C THR A 284 0.75 13.79 -18.38
N ALA A 285 0.14 14.10 -17.22
CA ALA A 285 0.86 14.14 -15.96
C ALA A 285 1.44 12.75 -15.70
N SER A 286 2.74 12.68 -15.44
CA SER A 286 3.49 11.43 -15.25
C SER A 286 3.79 11.16 -13.77
N GLU A 287 3.41 12.06 -12.89
CA GLU A 287 3.53 11.92 -11.45
C GLU A 287 2.47 12.78 -10.75
N PRO A 288 2.23 12.58 -9.44
CA PRO A 288 1.28 13.39 -8.69
C PRO A 288 1.63 14.88 -8.75
N VAL A 289 0.63 15.69 -9.09
CA VAL A 289 0.78 17.12 -9.42
C VAL A 289 0.96 18.03 -8.20
N ALA A 290 1.34 19.29 -8.41
CA ALA A 290 1.43 20.26 -7.32
C ALA A 290 0.03 20.61 -6.77
N ALA A 291 -0.11 20.77 -5.44
CA ALA A 291 -1.38 21.21 -4.83
C ALA A 291 -1.86 22.58 -5.38
N GLY A 292 -0.93 23.50 -5.64
CA GLY A 292 -1.25 24.78 -6.28
C GLY A 292 -1.73 24.65 -7.73
N GLN A 293 -1.23 23.64 -8.47
CA GLN A 293 -1.73 23.30 -9.80
C GLN A 293 -3.17 22.78 -9.71
N LEU A 294 -3.45 21.86 -8.79
CA LEU A 294 -4.81 21.34 -8.56
C LEU A 294 -5.80 22.46 -8.26
N ALA A 295 -5.44 23.40 -7.38
CA ALA A 295 -6.32 24.52 -7.02
C ALA A 295 -6.68 25.41 -8.22
N ARG A 296 -5.72 25.69 -9.11
CA ARG A 296 -5.99 26.47 -10.34
C ARG A 296 -6.83 25.70 -11.35
N LEU A 297 -6.48 24.45 -11.61
CA LEU A 297 -7.25 23.57 -12.51
C LEU A 297 -8.70 23.41 -12.02
N LEU A 298 -8.88 23.31 -10.71
CA LEU A 298 -10.20 23.26 -10.10
C LEU A 298 -10.96 24.60 -10.24
N ALA A 299 -10.28 25.74 -10.18
CA ALA A 299 -10.90 27.05 -10.45
C ALA A 299 -11.34 27.21 -11.90
N GLU A 300 -10.60 26.67 -12.86
CA GLU A 300 -10.90 26.73 -14.30
C GLU A 300 -12.19 25.98 -14.68
N ILE A 301 -12.62 24.99 -13.88
CA ILE A 301 -13.89 24.26 -14.09
C ILE A 301 -15.10 25.21 -13.98
N GLY A 302 -14.99 26.28 -13.18
CA GLY A 302 -16.10 27.20 -12.91
C GLY A 302 -17.13 26.66 -11.92
N GLY A 303 -18.36 27.17 -11.98
CA GLY A 303 -19.41 26.86 -11.00
C GLY A 303 -19.24 27.58 -9.67
N GLU A 304 -20.02 27.17 -8.67
CA GLU A 304 -19.97 27.69 -7.30
C GLU A 304 -18.81 27.05 -6.52
N GLU A 305 -17.97 27.88 -5.87
CA GLU A 305 -16.95 27.40 -4.94
C GLU A 305 -17.56 26.99 -3.61
N PHE A 306 -17.08 25.89 -3.06
CA PHE A 306 -17.24 25.62 -1.63
C PHE A 306 -15.99 24.97 -1.06
N SER A 307 -15.82 25.05 0.25
CA SER A 307 -14.59 24.65 0.92
C SER A 307 -14.83 24.05 2.31
N ALA A 308 -13.80 23.39 2.82
CA ALA A 308 -13.67 22.92 4.19
C ALA A 308 -12.22 23.16 4.68
N SER A 309 -11.93 22.83 5.94
CA SER A 309 -10.59 22.95 6.51
C SER A 309 -10.11 21.61 7.06
N SER A 310 -8.82 21.33 6.85
CA SER A 310 -8.17 20.16 7.45
C SER A 310 -7.78 20.44 8.90
N ARG A 311 -7.37 19.39 9.63
CA ARG A 311 -6.87 19.55 11.01
C ARG A 311 -5.71 20.55 11.08
N SER A 312 -4.80 20.55 10.12
CA SER A 312 -3.66 21.48 10.11
C SER A 312 -4.00 22.91 9.66
N GLY A 313 -5.26 23.16 9.24
CA GLY A 313 -5.71 24.45 8.75
C GLY A 313 -5.53 24.67 7.25
N ARG A 314 -5.19 23.63 6.46
CA ARG A 314 -5.19 23.73 4.99
C ARG A 314 -6.64 23.82 4.48
N THR A 315 -6.84 24.62 3.43
CA THR A 315 -8.14 24.73 2.77
C THR A 315 -8.33 23.58 1.78
N LEU A 316 -9.47 22.89 1.89
CA LEU A 316 -9.96 21.95 0.90
C LEU A 316 -10.90 22.71 -0.03
N LEU A 317 -10.67 22.62 -1.34
CA LEU A 317 -11.47 23.32 -2.35
C LEU A 317 -12.27 22.32 -3.17
N ALA A 318 -13.50 22.70 -3.51
CA ALA A 318 -14.39 21.94 -4.39
C ALA A 318 -15.22 22.89 -5.28
N ARG A 319 -15.83 22.33 -6.34
CA ARG A 319 -16.74 23.05 -7.24
C ARG A 319 -18.09 22.38 -7.32
N TYR A 320 -19.13 23.19 -7.42
CA TYR A 320 -20.48 22.78 -7.77
C TYR A 320 -20.87 23.37 -9.12
N VAL A 321 -21.04 22.51 -10.12
CA VAL A 321 -21.53 22.87 -11.45
C VAL A 321 -23.01 22.48 -11.51
N LYS A 322 -23.89 23.47 -11.54
CA LYS A 322 -25.33 23.27 -11.60
C LYS A 322 -25.81 23.17 -13.05
N GLY A 323 -26.57 22.12 -13.36
CA GLY A 323 -27.12 21.87 -14.68
C GLY A 323 -28.53 21.27 -14.65
N GLY A 324 -28.97 20.80 -15.82
CA GLY A 324 -30.29 20.15 -16.00
C GLY A 324 -30.25 18.63 -15.88
N ASP A 325 -29.06 18.04 -15.99
CA ASP A 325 -28.81 16.61 -15.78
C ASP A 325 -29.07 16.21 -14.31
N ALA A 326 -29.18 14.91 -14.07
CA ALA A 326 -29.21 14.36 -12.72
C ALA A 326 -27.85 14.51 -12.03
N ALA A 327 -27.85 15.04 -10.81
CA ALA A 327 -26.63 15.37 -10.10
C ALA A 327 -25.77 14.14 -9.74
N VAL A 328 -24.46 14.27 -9.93
CA VAL A 328 -23.43 13.28 -9.52
C VAL A 328 -22.38 13.94 -8.61
N MET A 329 -21.99 13.26 -7.54
CA MET A 329 -20.84 13.64 -6.72
C MET A 329 -19.58 12.94 -7.22
N ILE A 330 -18.48 13.68 -7.34
CA ILE A 330 -17.17 13.16 -7.75
C ILE A 330 -16.15 13.53 -6.67
N SER A 331 -15.43 12.55 -6.14
CA SER A 331 -14.35 12.80 -5.17
C SER A 331 -13.09 12.01 -5.49
N GLY A 332 -11.96 12.51 -5.00
CA GLY A 332 -10.67 11.83 -4.99
C GLY A 332 -9.80 12.31 -3.83
N GLY A 333 -8.71 11.60 -3.57
CA GLY A 333 -7.74 11.99 -2.54
C GLY A 333 -8.30 11.96 -1.12
N GLN A 334 -9.30 11.11 -0.85
CA GLN A 334 -9.65 10.71 0.52
C GLN A 334 -8.44 10.06 1.19
N HIS A 335 -7.78 9.18 0.45
CA HIS A 335 -6.50 8.56 0.74
C HIS A 335 -5.47 9.12 -0.27
N PRO A 336 -4.69 10.14 0.11
CA PRO A 336 -3.98 10.98 -0.86
C PRO A 336 -2.63 10.40 -1.33
N ASN A 337 -2.22 9.24 -0.82
CA ASN A 337 -1.18 8.41 -1.43
C ASN A 337 -1.69 7.66 -2.69
N GLU A 338 -3.01 7.54 -2.85
CA GLU A 338 -3.69 6.98 -4.02
C GLU A 338 -3.96 8.08 -5.06
N THR A 339 -2.94 8.37 -5.85
CA THR A 339 -2.82 9.68 -6.51
C THR A 339 -3.45 9.76 -7.90
N THR A 340 -3.74 8.65 -8.56
CA THR A 340 -4.40 8.66 -9.88
C THR A 340 -5.84 9.14 -9.77
N GLY A 341 -6.53 8.85 -8.66
CA GLY A 341 -7.89 9.33 -8.42
C GLY A 341 -8.00 10.85 -8.36
N ILE A 342 -6.99 11.53 -7.79
CA ILE A 342 -6.93 12.99 -7.70
C ILE A 342 -6.89 13.62 -9.10
N VAL A 343 -6.00 13.10 -9.97
CA VAL A 343 -5.84 13.59 -11.34
C VAL A 343 -7.05 13.20 -12.20
N GLY A 344 -7.56 11.97 -12.05
CA GLY A 344 -8.74 11.48 -12.74
C GLY A 344 -9.99 12.31 -12.47
N ALA A 345 -10.23 12.71 -11.21
CA ALA A 345 -11.33 13.59 -10.83
C ALA A 345 -11.27 14.94 -11.55
N ILE A 346 -10.10 15.59 -11.57
CA ILE A 346 -9.91 16.87 -12.26
C ILE A 346 -10.13 16.74 -13.76
N ARG A 347 -9.52 15.73 -14.39
CA ARG A 347 -9.65 15.50 -15.83
C ARG A 347 -11.11 15.25 -16.23
N ALA A 348 -11.81 14.41 -15.47
CA ALA A 348 -13.22 14.12 -15.74
C ALA A 348 -14.09 15.37 -15.57
N ALA A 349 -13.89 16.14 -14.51
CA ALA A 349 -14.67 17.34 -14.26
C ALA A 349 -14.46 18.42 -15.35
N ARG A 350 -13.24 18.54 -15.90
CA ARG A 350 -12.99 19.42 -17.06
C ARG A 350 -13.79 19.00 -18.28
N ARG A 351 -13.85 17.70 -18.58
CA ARG A 351 -14.61 17.14 -19.71
C ARG A 351 -16.11 17.28 -19.50
N LEU A 352 -16.60 17.08 -18.28
CA LEU A 352 -18.01 17.27 -17.93
C LEU A 352 -18.42 18.74 -17.99
N ALA A 353 -17.55 19.69 -17.63
CA ALA A 353 -17.84 21.12 -17.71
C ALA A 353 -18.10 21.61 -19.15
N GLU A 354 -17.57 20.91 -20.16
CA GLU A 354 -17.84 21.17 -21.58
C GLU A 354 -19.20 20.65 -22.05
N ARG A 355 -19.82 19.74 -21.29
CA ARG A 355 -21.10 19.11 -21.64
C ARG A 355 -22.27 20.04 -21.30
N PRO A 356 -23.18 20.33 -22.26
CA PRO A 356 -24.40 21.08 -21.97
C PRO A 356 -25.26 20.34 -20.94
N GLY A 357 -25.73 21.08 -19.94
CA GLY A 357 -26.61 20.54 -18.90
C GLY A 357 -25.92 19.77 -17.78
N ALA A 358 -24.59 19.64 -17.81
CA ALA A 358 -23.84 18.90 -16.79
C ALA A 358 -24.13 19.37 -15.36
N HIS A 359 -24.38 18.42 -14.47
CA HIS A 359 -24.75 18.69 -13.08
C HIS A 359 -23.94 17.82 -12.14
N PHE A 360 -22.92 18.39 -11.49
CA PHE A 360 -22.03 17.64 -10.62
C PHE A 360 -21.36 18.49 -9.55
N THR A 361 -20.84 17.82 -8.53
CA THR A 361 -19.83 18.38 -7.63
C THR A 361 -18.51 17.65 -7.81
N VAL A 362 -17.39 18.35 -7.62
CA VAL A 362 -16.05 17.74 -7.65
C VAL A 362 -15.20 18.20 -6.47
N SER A 363 -14.71 17.24 -5.69
CA SER A 363 -13.76 17.42 -4.58
C SER A 363 -12.54 16.52 -4.81
N PRO A 364 -11.53 16.98 -5.57
CA PRO A 364 -10.46 16.12 -6.07
C PRO A 364 -9.37 15.80 -5.04
N LEU A 365 -9.31 16.55 -3.94
CA LEU A 365 -8.34 16.36 -2.86
C LEU A 365 -9.03 16.56 -1.50
N GLU A 366 -9.55 15.48 -0.94
CA GLU A 366 -10.28 15.50 0.32
C GLU A 366 -9.41 15.41 1.57
N ASN A 367 -8.15 14.98 1.46
CA ASN A 367 -7.21 14.93 2.59
C ASN A 367 -5.93 15.69 2.24
N PRO A 368 -5.93 17.04 2.33
CA PRO A 368 -4.76 17.84 1.97
C PRO A 368 -3.60 17.67 2.96
N ASP A 369 -3.85 17.24 4.19
CA ASP A 369 -2.81 17.00 5.20
C ASP A 369 -2.00 15.74 4.86
N GLY A 370 -2.69 14.65 4.51
CA GLY A 370 -2.05 13.46 3.98
C GLY A 370 -1.33 13.74 2.66
N TYR A 371 -1.87 14.59 1.79
CA TYR A 371 -1.20 14.94 0.52
C TYR A 371 0.10 15.70 0.71
N ALA A 372 0.12 16.67 1.63
CA ALA A 372 1.36 17.38 1.99
C ALA A 372 2.40 16.42 2.59
N LEU A 373 1.95 15.45 3.40
CA LEU A 373 2.82 14.39 3.90
C LEU A 373 3.35 13.50 2.77
N HIS A 374 2.49 13.09 1.84
CA HIS A 374 2.86 12.28 0.68
C HIS A 374 3.94 12.96 -0.17
N GLN A 375 3.80 14.27 -0.43
CA GLN A 375 4.83 15.07 -1.10
C GLN A 375 6.17 15.04 -0.35
N ARG A 376 6.14 15.13 0.98
CA ARG A 376 7.35 15.07 1.82
C ARG A 376 8.05 13.71 1.69
N LEU A 377 7.30 12.62 1.86
CA LEU A 377 7.88 11.26 1.90
C LEU A 377 8.42 10.81 0.54
N ARG A 378 7.74 11.21 -0.55
CA ARG A 378 8.18 10.88 -1.92
C ARG A 378 9.50 11.53 -2.34
N LYS A 379 9.96 12.58 -1.65
CA LYS A 379 11.23 13.24 -1.95
C LYS A 379 12.40 12.26 -1.86
N ASP A 380 12.41 11.46 -0.80
CA ASP A 380 13.47 10.48 -0.56
C ASP A 380 13.09 9.09 -1.09
N ASN A 381 11.77 8.81 -1.19
CA ASN A 381 11.23 7.49 -1.46
C ASN A 381 10.07 7.56 -2.46
N ALA A 382 10.33 7.99 -3.70
CA ALA A 382 9.29 8.27 -4.68
C ALA A 382 8.36 7.07 -4.93
N ARG A 383 8.92 5.86 -4.94
CA ARG A 383 8.19 4.62 -5.24
C ARG A 383 7.74 3.86 -4.00
N HIS A 384 7.60 4.44 -2.80
CA HIS A 384 7.05 3.71 -1.63
C HIS A 384 5.57 4.02 -1.39
N MET A 385 4.80 3.07 -0.83
CA MET A 385 3.34 3.15 -0.66
C MET A 385 2.90 4.33 0.21
N HIS A 386 3.72 4.67 1.21
CA HIS A 386 3.50 5.77 2.15
C HIS A 386 2.15 5.69 2.85
N HIS A 387 1.78 4.55 3.43
CA HIS A 387 0.50 4.44 4.15
C HIS A 387 0.37 5.44 5.32
N ALA A 388 1.49 5.99 5.83
CA ALA A 388 1.47 7.13 6.74
C ALA A 388 0.72 8.36 6.20
N ALA A 389 0.65 8.52 4.87
CA ALA A 389 -0.07 9.57 4.18
C ALA A 389 -1.52 9.20 3.82
N ARG A 390 -1.96 7.95 4.06
CA ARG A 390 -3.34 7.51 3.77
C ARG A 390 -4.36 8.19 4.68
N TYR A 391 -4.12 8.18 5.99
CA TYR A 391 -5.05 8.73 6.99
C TYR A 391 -4.93 10.25 7.12
N THR A 392 -5.92 10.85 7.78
CA THR A 392 -5.89 12.29 8.03
C THR A 392 -4.80 12.65 9.06
N ALA A 393 -4.57 13.94 9.31
CA ALA A 393 -3.68 14.34 10.41
C ALA A 393 -4.23 13.99 11.81
N LEU A 394 -5.50 13.59 11.96
CA LEU A 394 -6.00 12.95 13.20
C LEU A 394 -5.53 11.49 13.32
N GLY A 395 -5.13 10.86 12.21
CA GLY A 395 -4.72 9.45 12.12
C GLY A 395 -5.88 8.46 11.98
N ASP A 396 -7.09 8.96 11.76
CA ASP A 396 -8.30 8.19 11.46
C ASP A 396 -8.58 8.09 9.94
N ASP A 397 -9.46 7.16 9.59
CA ASP A 397 -9.94 6.99 8.22
C ASP A 397 -11.10 7.96 7.93
N LEU A 398 -10.91 8.86 6.97
CA LEU A 398 -11.89 9.90 6.62
C LEU A 398 -13.27 9.33 6.26
N GLU A 399 -13.34 8.11 5.73
CA GLU A 399 -14.61 7.48 5.37
C GLU A 399 -15.54 7.36 6.59
N TYR A 400 -14.99 6.98 7.75
CA TYR A 400 -15.75 6.62 8.95
C TYR A 400 -16.23 7.84 9.75
N ARG A 401 -15.92 9.05 9.28
CA ARG A 401 -16.34 10.27 9.95
C ARG A 401 -17.80 10.61 9.71
N THR A 402 -18.51 11.02 10.77
CA THR A 402 -19.89 11.50 10.75
C THR A 402 -20.06 12.73 11.64
N ARG A 403 -21.20 13.43 11.52
CA ARG A 403 -21.48 14.58 12.40
C ARG A 403 -21.63 14.14 13.85
N GLU A 404 -22.19 12.96 14.06
CA GLU A 404 -22.55 12.40 15.35
C GLU A 404 -21.31 11.92 16.13
N ASN A 405 -20.33 11.31 15.45
CA ASN A 405 -19.17 10.71 16.11
C ASN A 405 -17.94 11.64 16.18
N ASP A 406 -17.82 12.65 15.31
CA ASP A 406 -16.63 13.53 15.28
C ASP A 406 -16.85 14.92 15.85
N GLY A 407 -18.07 15.46 15.83
CA GLY A 407 -18.37 16.79 16.39
C GLY A 407 -17.41 17.88 15.90
N VAL A 408 -16.57 18.40 16.79
CA VAL A 408 -15.56 19.44 16.47
C VAL A 408 -14.44 18.96 15.55
N HIS A 409 -14.29 17.64 15.37
CA HIS A 409 -13.27 17.01 14.53
C HIS A 409 -13.76 16.65 13.12
N LEU A 410 -14.92 17.15 12.70
CA LEU A 410 -15.48 16.87 11.38
C LEU A 410 -14.51 17.24 10.23
N ASN A 411 -13.87 18.41 10.32
CA ASN A 411 -12.81 18.90 9.44
C ASN A 411 -13.05 18.57 7.95
N GLU A 412 -12.20 17.71 7.37
CA GLU A 412 -12.22 17.30 5.97
C GLU A 412 -13.57 16.73 5.52
N LYS A 413 -14.30 16.00 6.40
CA LYS A 413 -15.59 15.36 6.05
C LYS A 413 -16.66 16.39 5.69
N GLU A 414 -16.52 17.63 6.15
CA GLU A 414 -17.45 18.71 5.84
C GLU A 414 -17.60 18.96 4.34
N ILE A 415 -16.55 18.72 3.54
CA ILE A 415 -16.59 18.94 2.08
C ILE A 415 -17.63 18.03 1.40
N ARG A 416 -17.71 16.75 1.81
CA ARG A 416 -18.69 15.81 1.26
C ARG A 416 -20.11 16.15 1.65
N LEU A 417 -20.31 16.54 2.92
CA LEU A 417 -21.63 16.93 3.42
C LEU A 417 -22.16 18.18 2.72
N LYS A 418 -21.27 19.14 2.41
CA LYS A 418 -21.60 20.31 1.59
C LYS A 418 -21.93 19.91 0.15
N ALA A 419 -21.11 19.06 -0.48
CA ALA A 419 -21.34 18.58 -1.84
C ALA A 419 -22.70 17.88 -1.98
N GLU A 420 -23.05 17.02 -1.02
CA GLU A 420 -24.36 16.36 -0.97
C GLU A 420 -25.49 17.39 -0.80
N SER A 421 -25.38 18.30 0.17
CA SER A 421 -26.41 19.31 0.44
C SER A 421 -26.66 20.27 -0.73
N LEU A 422 -25.62 20.61 -1.49
CA LEU A 422 -25.71 21.53 -2.63
C LEU A 422 -26.33 20.85 -3.85
N SER A 423 -25.93 19.61 -4.12
CA SER A 423 -26.29 18.92 -5.37
C SER A 423 -27.52 18.04 -5.27
N GLY A 424 -27.82 17.48 -4.08
CA GLY A 424 -28.85 16.47 -3.91
C GLY A 424 -28.57 15.16 -4.66
N ALA A 425 -27.31 14.93 -5.04
CA ALA A 425 -26.89 13.77 -5.85
C ALA A 425 -27.29 12.44 -5.19
N LYS A 426 -27.57 11.45 -6.03
CA LYS A 426 -27.87 10.07 -5.60
C LYS A 426 -26.83 9.05 -6.05
N LEU A 427 -25.87 9.49 -6.84
CA LEU A 427 -24.67 8.76 -7.21
C LEU A 427 -23.43 9.52 -6.75
N HIS A 428 -22.54 8.84 -6.05
CA HIS A 428 -21.20 9.30 -5.68
C HIS A 428 -20.15 8.40 -6.32
N VAL A 429 -19.28 8.98 -7.15
CA VAL A 429 -18.09 8.32 -7.70
C VAL A 429 -16.90 8.75 -6.85
N ASN A 430 -16.37 7.83 -6.05
CA ASN A 430 -15.30 8.05 -5.09
C ASN A 430 -14.03 7.35 -5.58
N LEU A 431 -13.05 8.12 -6.05
CA LEU A 431 -11.88 7.56 -6.71
C LEU A 431 -10.79 7.20 -5.70
N HIS A 432 -10.41 5.92 -5.68
CA HIS A 432 -9.38 5.33 -4.81
C HIS A 432 -8.35 4.56 -5.63
N GLY A 433 -7.32 4.15 -4.94
CA GLY A 433 -6.28 3.26 -5.40
C GLY A 433 -5.77 2.37 -4.27
N TYR A 434 -4.78 1.55 -4.57
CA TYR A 434 -4.20 0.62 -3.61
C TYR A 434 -2.78 0.23 -4.04
N PRO A 435 -2.03 -0.53 -3.23
CA PRO A 435 -0.68 -0.97 -3.56
C PRO A 435 -0.51 -1.49 -4.99
N SER A 436 0.42 -0.89 -5.75
CA SER A 436 0.78 -1.37 -7.09
C SER A 436 1.76 -2.53 -7.11
N HIS A 437 2.37 -2.83 -5.96
CA HIS A 437 3.32 -3.91 -5.72
C HIS A 437 3.06 -4.54 -4.34
N GLU A 438 3.84 -5.57 -3.99
CA GLU A 438 3.62 -6.31 -2.73
C GLU A 438 3.77 -5.46 -1.46
N TRP A 439 2.73 -5.43 -0.64
CA TRP A 439 2.74 -4.79 0.68
C TRP A 439 3.21 -5.77 1.76
N THR A 440 4.30 -5.43 2.46
CA THR A 440 4.91 -6.32 3.47
C THR A 440 5.13 -5.63 4.82
N ARG A 441 5.09 -6.44 5.89
CA ARG A 441 5.39 -6.05 7.28
C ARG A 441 6.24 -7.12 7.98
N PRO A 442 7.52 -7.30 7.58
CA PRO A 442 8.32 -8.46 7.96
C PRO A 442 8.50 -8.63 9.47
N LEU A 443 8.51 -7.56 10.26
CA LEU A 443 8.73 -7.66 11.70
C LEU A 443 7.44 -7.88 12.51
N SER A 444 6.28 -7.81 11.86
CA SER A 444 4.97 -8.09 12.46
C SER A 444 4.18 -9.16 11.68
N GLY A 445 4.80 -10.29 11.37
CA GLY A 445 4.11 -11.45 10.77
C GLY A 445 4.07 -11.49 9.23
N TYR A 446 4.76 -10.55 8.57
CA TYR A 446 4.87 -10.38 7.11
C TYR A 446 3.60 -9.92 6.40
N VAL A 447 2.47 -10.58 6.65
CA VAL A 447 1.18 -10.22 6.06
C VAL A 447 0.51 -9.15 6.93
N PRO A 448 0.13 -7.99 6.37
CA PRO A 448 -0.54 -6.94 7.12
C PRO A 448 -1.87 -7.41 7.74
N ARG A 449 -1.92 -7.41 9.08
CA ARG A 449 -3.09 -7.86 9.86
C ARG A 449 -4.33 -7.03 9.49
N GLY A 450 -5.42 -7.71 9.11
CA GLY A 450 -6.67 -7.07 8.69
C GLY A 450 -6.67 -6.53 7.26
N PHE A 451 -5.54 -6.61 6.55
CA PHE A 451 -5.41 -6.16 5.15
C PHE A 451 -4.85 -7.23 4.21
N ALA A 452 -4.89 -8.50 4.59
CA ALA A 452 -4.32 -9.59 3.81
C ALA A 452 -4.77 -9.62 2.33
N MET A 453 -6.01 -9.23 2.03
CA MET A 453 -6.53 -9.16 0.64
C MET A 453 -5.90 -8.04 -0.21
N TRP A 454 -5.23 -7.07 0.40
CA TRP A 454 -4.58 -5.92 -0.25
C TRP A 454 -3.08 -6.10 -0.43
N THR A 455 -2.53 -7.21 0.06
CA THR A 455 -1.09 -7.52 0.02
C THR A 455 -0.54 -7.53 -1.41
N LEU A 456 -1.32 -8.00 -2.39
CA LEU A 456 -0.88 -8.16 -3.77
C LEU A 456 -1.78 -7.38 -4.76
N PRO A 457 -1.20 -6.82 -5.83
CA PRO A 457 -1.96 -6.23 -6.92
C PRO A 457 -2.76 -7.29 -7.69
N LYS A 458 -4.00 -6.94 -8.05
CA LYS A 458 -5.01 -7.82 -8.66
C LYS A 458 -5.87 -7.11 -9.72
N GLY A 459 -5.29 -6.13 -10.41
CA GLY A 459 -5.93 -5.32 -11.43
C GLY A 459 -6.70 -4.13 -10.87
N PHE A 460 -7.23 -3.32 -11.77
CA PHE A 460 -8.23 -2.30 -11.47
C PHE A 460 -9.57 -2.96 -11.14
N PHE A 461 -10.14 -2.66 -9.98
CA PHE A 461 -11.42 -3.23 -9.57
C PHE A 461 -12.36 -2.18 -8.98
N LEU A 462 -13.65 -2.54 -8.90
CA LEU A 462 -14.71 -1.62 -8.49
C LEU A 462 -15.45 -2.13 -7.26
N ILE A 463 -15.76 -1.24 -6.33
CA ILE A 463 -16.62 -1.52 -5.19
C ILE A 463 -17.89 -0.69 -5.33
N MET A 464 -19.04 -1.36 -5.34
CA MET A 464 -20.36 -0.76 -5.39
C MET A 464 -21.03 -0.89 -4.01
N ARG A 465 -21.20 0.24 -3.32
CA ARG A 465 -22.00 0.32 -2.11
C ARG A 465 -23.35 0.95 -2.44
N HIS A 466 -24.43 0.34 -2.00
CA HIS A 466 -25.76 0.88 -2.26
C HIS A 466 -26.69 0.72 -1.06
N HIS A 467 -27.75 1.53 -1.00
CA HIS A 467 -28.82 1.32 -0.02
C HIS A 467 -29.66 0.10 -0.36
N GLU A 468 -30.41 -0.39 0.62
CA GLU A 468 -31.44 -1.39 0.39
C GLU A 468 -32.46 -0.89 -0.65
N GLY A 469 -32.76 -1.70 -1.66
CA GLY A 469 -33.72 -1.36 -2.74
C GLY A 469 -33.10 -0.64 -3.95
N TRP A 470 -31.78 -0.42 -3.96
CA TRP A 470 -31.04 0.19 -5.08
C TRP A 470 -30.21 -0.82 -5.89
N ASP A 471 -30.39 -2.11 -5.62
CA ASP A 471 -29.60 -3.21 -6.18
C ASP A 471 -29.61 -3.20 -7.73
N ALA A 472 -30.79 -3.01 -8.35
CA ALA A 472 -30.93 -3.05 -9.81
C ALA A 472 -30.17 -1.89 -10.49
N GLN A 473 -30.25 -0.69 -9.92
CA GLN A 473 -29.54 0.49 -10.42
C GLN A 473 -28.03 0.31 -10.24
N ALA A 474 -27.60 -0.16 -9.06
CA ALA A 474 -26.20 -0.43 -8.75
C ALA A 474 -25.58 -1.44 -9.74
N GLU A 475 -26.26 -2.56 -9.98
CA GLU A 475 -25.79 -3.57 -10.95
C GLU A 475 -25.78 -3.05 -12.39
N THR A 476 -26.75 -2.21 -12.76
CA THR A 476 -26.78 -1.60 -14.11
C THR A 476 -25.63 -0.62 -14.33
N ILE A 477 -25.33 0.22 -13.35
CA ILE A 477 -24.17 1.13 -13.40
C ILE A 477 -22.88 0.31 -13.50
N LEU A 478 -22.73 -0.72 -12.67
CA LEU A 478 -21.53 -1.56 -12.66
C LEU A 478 -21.31 -2.24 -14.01
N ASP A 479 -22.35 -2.80 -14.61
CA ASP A 479 -22.28 -3.42 -15.94
C ASP A 479 -21.89 -2.42 -17.04
N ARG A 480 -22.53 -1.24 -17.09
CA ARG A 480 -22.24 -0.20 -18.09
C ARG A 480 -20.81 0.35 -17.95
N VAL A 481 -20.39 0.67 -16.73
CA VAL A 481 -19.05 1.18 -16.44
C VAL A 481 -17.99 0.15 -16.81
N THR A 482 -18.14 -1.12 -16.38
CA THR A 482 -17.13 -2.15 -16.68
C THR A 482 -17.04 -2.49 -18.16
N ARG A 483 -18.15 -2.41 -18.93
CA ARG A 483 -18.09 -2.52 -20.40
C ARG A 483 -17.30 -1.38 -21.03
N HIS A 484 -17.51 -0.15 -20.57
CA HIS A 484 -16.75 1.01 -21.05
C HIS A 484 -15.25 0.87 -20.74
N LEU A 485 -14.92 0.48 -19.50
CA LEU A 485 -13.53 0.24 -19.10
C LEU A 485 -12.88 -0.88 -19.93
N GLY A 486 -13.63 -1.93 -20.29
CA GLY A 486 -13.16 -2.99 -21.17
C GLY A 486 -12.83 -2.53 -22.60
N ALA A 487 -13.33 -1.36 -23.02
CA ALA A 487 -13.01 -0.77 -24.32
C ALA A 487 -11.77 0.14 -24.29
N ILE A 488 -11.22 0.45 -23.11
CA ILE A 488 -9.98 1.22 -22.97
C ILE A 488 -8.79 0.35 -23.40
N PRO A 489 -7.97 0.79 -24.36
CA PRO A 489 -6.84 0.01 -24.86
C PRO A 489 -5.90 -0.43 -23.73
N GLY A 490 -5.64 -1.74 -23.65
CA GLY A 490 -4.67 -2.34 -22.72
C GLY A 490 -5.16 -2.54 -21.28
N LEU A 491 -6.25 -1.92 -20.84
CA LEU A 491 -6.71 -2.00 -19.45
C LEU A 491 -7.19 -3.41 -19.06
N LEU A 492 -7.92 -4.07 -19.95
CA LEU A 492 -8.38 -5.45 -19.71
C LEU A 492 -7.19 -6.44 -19.66
N ASP A 493 -6.22 -6.28 -20.56
CA ASP A 493 -5.01 -7.11 -20.58
C ASP A 493 -4.14 -6.88 -19.35
N TYR A 494 -4.06 -5.63 -18.88
CA TYR A 494 -3.43 -5.29 -17.61
C TYR A 494 -4.07 -6.02 -16.43
N ASN A 495 -5.40 -5.97 -16.32
CA ASN A 495 -6.15 -6.70 -15.29
C ASN A 495 -5.92 -8.20 -15.35
N ASN A 496 -6.04 -8.80 -16.53
CA ASN A 496 -5.88 -10.24 -16.71
C ASN A 496 -4.49 -10.72 -16.26
N ARG A 497 -3.43 -9.96 -16.56
CA ARG A 497 -2.07 -10.28 -16.12
C ARG A 497 -1.92 -10.24 -14.60
N GLN A 498 -2.43 -9.20 -13.94
CA GLN A 498 -2.33 -9.09 -12.49
C GLN A 498 -3.18 -10.14 -11.77
N ILE A 499 -4.40 -10.42 -12.24
CA ILE A 499 -5.27 -11.47 -11.68
C ILE A 499 -4.61 -12.84 -11.79
N ALA A 500 -4.07 -13.19 -12.97
CA ALA A 500 -3.39 -14.47 -13.17
C ALA A 500 -2.17 -14.63 -12.23
N LEU A 501 -1.38 -13.56 -12.05
CA LEU A 501 -0.25 -13.58 -11.13
C LEU A 501 -0.69 -13.67 -9.67
N TYR A 502 -1.73 -12.92 -9.28
CA TYR A 502 -2.34 -12.98 -7.96
C TYR A 502 -2.78 -14.41 -7.61
N GLU A 503 -3.49 -15.08 -8.52
CA GLU A 503 -4.04 -16.42 -8.28
C GLU A 503 -2.96 -17.48 -7.99
N ILE A 504 -1.78 -17.33 -8.61
CA ILE A 504 -0.64 -18.21 -8.40
C ILE A 504 -0.03 -18.05 -7.00
N HIS A 505 -0.09 -16.88 -6.38
CA HIS A 505 0.55 -16.61 -5.07
C HIS A 505 -0.43 -16.52 -3.91
N ALA A 506 -1.62 -15.98 -4.12
CA ALA A 506 -2.63 -15.76 -3.08
C ALA A 506 -3.79 -16.77 -3.11
N GLY A 507 -4.04 -17.43 -4.25
CA GLY A 507 -5.26 -18.21 -4.48
C GLY A 507 -6.38 -17.38 -5.08
N GLU A 508 -7.63 -17.83 -4.98
CA GLU A 508 -8.78 -17.11 -5.56
C GLU A 508 -8.87 -15.67 -5.03
N THR A 509 -9.23 -14.73 -5.91
CA THR A 509 -9.29 -13.29 -5.58
C THR A 509 -10.40 -12.97 -4.58
N GLY A 510 -11.46 -13.77 -4.53
CA GLY A 510 -12.66 -13.51 -3.71
C GLY A 510 -13.62 -12.48 -4.32
N PHE A 511 -13.36 -12.01 -5.55
CA PHE A 511 -14.20 -11.01 -6.23
C PHE A 511 -15.07 -11.65 -7.31
N ARG A 512 -16.25 -11.06 -7.54
CA ARG A 512 -17.06 -11.37 -8.72
C ARG A 512 -16.45 -10.68 -9.93
N ILE A 513 -16.18 -11.42 -11.01
CA ILE A 513 -15.74 -10.82 -12.27
C ILE A 513 -16.95 -10.35 -13.08
N VAL A 514 -16.98 -9.05 -13.42
CA VAL A 514 -18.00 -8.43 -14.28
C VAL A 514 -17.29 -7.80 -15.48
N ASN A 515 -17.58 -8.29 -16.69
CA ASN A 515 -16.95 -7.84 -17.94
C ASN A 515 -15.40 -7.81 -17.90
N GLY A 516 -14.78 -8.71 -17.12
CA GLY A 516 -13.33 -8.82 -16.97
C GLY A 516 -12.70 -7.99 -15.84
N PHE A 517 -13.53 -7.30 -15.04
CA PHE A 517 -13.08 -6.51 -13.89
C PHE A 517 -13.54 -7.17 -12.58
N PRO A 518 -12.66 -7.30 -11.57
CA PRO A 518 -13.09 -7.68 -10.23
C PRO A 518 -14.05 -6.64 -9.69
N CYS A 519 -15.13 -7.09 -9.06
CA CYS A 519 -16.17 -6.24 -8.52
C CYS A 519 -16.68 -6.77 -7.18
N MET A 520 -16.95 -5.87 -6.24
CA MET A 520 -17.66 -6.16 -5.00
C MET A 520 -18.90 -5.28 -4.92
N SER A 521 -20.08 -5.89 -4.82
CA SER A 521 -21.36 -5.18 -4.68
C SER A 521 -22.01 -5.56 -3.36
N SER A 522 -22.50 -4.59 -2.60
CA SER A 522 -23.09 -4.85 -1.28
C SER A 522 -23.95 -3.70 -0.77
N VAL A 523 -24.94 -4.06 0.05
CA VAL A 523 -25.73 -3.10 0.81
C VAL A 523 -24.88 -2.42 1.90
N ASP A 524 -24.91 -1.08 1.92
CA ASP A 524 -24.34 -0.25 2.99
C ASP A 524 -25.20 1.00 3.22
N ASN A 525 -26.09 0.94 4.21
CA ASN A 525 -26.98 2.04 4.56
C ASN A 525 -26.31 3.14 5.39
N ARG A 526 -25.01 3.04 5.71
CA ARG A 526 -24.29 4.08 6.48
C ARG A 526 -23.98 5.30 5.63
N HIS A 527 -23.81 5.12 4.33
CA HIS A 527 -23.58 6.21 3.38
C HIS A 527 -24.86 7.05 3.27
N THR A 528 -24.76 8.36 3.11
CA THR A 528 -25.94 9.22 2.92
C THR A 528 -26.41 9.22 1.46
N VAL A 529 -25.48 9.08 0.52
CA VAL A 529 -25.74 8.92 -0.92
C VAL A 529 -26.15 7.47 -1.21
N PRO A 530 -27.29 7.20 -1.87
CA PRO A 530 -27.80 5.84 -2.05
C PRO A 530 -26.97 4.91 -2.90
N ILE A 531 -26.16 5.43 -3.84
CA ILE A 531 -25.22 4.64 -4.64
C ILE A 531 -23.85 5.30 -4.55
N THR A 532 -22.85 4.53 -4.13
CA THR A 532 -21.45 4.93 -4.14
C THR A 532 -20.65 3.93 -4.96
N LEU A 533 -20.10 4.38 -6.09
CA LEU A 533 -19.11 3.65 -6.87
C LEU A 533 -17.72 4.06 -6.42
N ILE A 534 -16.96 3.10 -5.91
CA ILE A 534 -15.58 3.28 -5.45
C ILE A 534 -14.66 2.56 -6.43
N THR A 535 -13.59 3.21 -6.85
CA THR A 535 -12.61 2.65 -7.79
C THR A 535 -11.36 2.23 -7.02
N GLU A 536 -10.69 1.15 -7.40
CA GLU A 536 -9.49 0.67 -6.71
C GLU A 536 -8.44 0.35 -7.77
N TYR A 537 -7.66 1.36 -8.18
CA TYR A 537 -6.58 1.21 -9.15
C TYR A 537 -5.24 0.94 -8.42
N PRO A 538 -4.42 -0.03 -8.87
CA PRO A 538 -3.10 -0.28 -8.30
C PRO A 538 -2.14 0.89 -8.62
N ASP A 539 -2.18 1.97 -7.84
CA ASP A 539 -1.53 3.25 -8.14
C ASP A 539 -0.59 3.81 -7.06
N GLU A 540 -0.63 3.27 -5.85
CA GLU A 540 0.32 3.66 -4.83
C GLU A 540 1.69 3.28 -5.39
N THR A 541 2.53 4.28 -5.70
CA THR A 541 3.93 4.17 -6.20
C THR A 541 4.20 4.16 -7.71
N ILE A 542 3.19 4.31 -8.57
CA ILE A 542 3.39 4.30 -10.04
C ILE A 542 3.73 5.69 -10.60
N TYR A 543 4.47 5.71 -11.72
CA TYR A 543 4.95 6.91 -12.41
C TYR A 543 4.90 6.74 -13.94
N GLY A 544 5.14 7.81 -14.68
CA GLY A 544 5.31 7.75 -16.13
C GLY A 544 4.02 7.39 -16.87
N GLU A 545 4.15 6.44 -17.80
CA GLU A 545 3.04 5.97 -18.62
C GLU A 545 2.00 5.20 -17.78
N ASP A 546 2.44 4.44 -16.77
CA ASP A 546 1.53 3.71 -15.89
C ASP A 546 0.67 4.68 -15.05
N PHE A 547 1.27 5.76 -14.53
CA PHE A 547 0.50 6.82 -13.86
C PHE A 547 -0.49 7.49 -14.82
N THR A 548 -0.09 7.71 -16.07
CA THR A 548 -0.96 8.27 -17.12
C THR A 548 -2.13 7.34 -17.47
N ALA A 549 -1.88 6.04 -17.57
CA ALA A 549 -2.90 5.02 -17.77
C ALA A 549 -3.87 4.97 -16.59
N GLY A 550 -3.35 5.02 -15.35
CA GLY A 550 -4.14 5.04 -14.13
C GLY A 550 -5.11 6.21 -14.06
N HIS A 551 -4.62 7.44 -14.20
CA HIS A 551 -5.52 8.60 -14.14
C HIS A 551 -6.42 8.73 -15.38
N THR A 552 -6.10 8.06 -16.48
CA THR A 552 -7.03 7.88 -17.63
C THR A 552 -8.15 6.91 -17.29
N ALA A 553 -7.86 5.74 -16.71
CA ALA A 553 -8.88 4.80 -16.28
C ALA A 553 -9.84 5.44 -15.26
N GLN A 554 -9.29 6.17 -14.29
CA GLN A 554 -10.08 6.91 -13.29
C GLN A 554 -11.00 7.97 -13.92
N MET A 555 -10.47 8.75 -14.87
CA MET A 555 -11.27 9.74 -15.62
C MET A 555 -12.42 9.06 -16.37
N GLU A 556 -12.12 7.99 -17.11
CA GLU A 556 -13.12 7.26 -17.91
C GLU A 556 -14.16 6.56 -17.03
N THR A 557 -13.80 6.12 -15.82
CA THR A 557 -14.78 5.63 -14.83
C THR A 557 -15.78 6.72 -14.46
N VAL A 558 -15.33 7.94 -14.18
CA VAL A 558 -16.24 9.06 -13.85
C VAL A 558 -17.17 9.36 -15.02
N LEU A 559 -16.62 9.47 -16.24
CA LEU A 559 -17.42 9.81 -17.43
C LEU A 559 -18.47 8.74 -17.73
N SER A 560 -18.08 7.47 -17.71
CA SER A 560 -19.01 6.36 -17.95
C SER A 560 -20.05 6.19 -16.83
N ALA A 561 -19.67 6.41 -15.56
CA ALA A 561 -20.62 6.39 -14.46
C ALA A 561 -21.62 7.54 -14.54
N TYR A 562 -21.16 8.73 -14.96
CA TYR A 562 -22.04 9.88 -15.20
C TYR A 562 -23.05 9.58 -16.31
N GLU A 563 -22.60 9.04 -17.45
CA GLU A 563 -23.48 8.67 -18.58
C GLU A 563 -24.48 7.58 -18.21
N ALA A 564 -24.01 6.49 -17.57
CA ALA A 564 -24.88 5.42 -17.09
C ALA A 564 -25.95 5.93 -16.13
N TRP A 565 -25.61 6.91 -15.29
CA TRP A 565 -26.57 7.55 -14.39
C TRP A 565 -27.63 8.35 -15.13
N GLN A 566 -27.24 9.16 -16.13
CA GLN A 566 -28.22 9.94 -16.91
C GLN A 566 -29.20 9.04 -17.67
N GLU A 567 -28.70 7.95 -18.26
CA GLU A 567 -29.54 6.98 -18.97
C GLU A 567 -30.54 6.30 -18.03
N LEU A 568 -30.11 5.89 -16.83
CA LEU A 568 -31.00 5.31 -15.83
C LEU A 568 -32.11 6.27 -15.39
N GLN A 569 -31.80 7.55 -15.25
CA GLN A 569 -32.81 8.56 -14.91
C GLN A 569 -33.78 8.82 -16.06
N ALA A 570 -33.30 8.79 -17.30
CA ALA A 570 -34.16 8.89 -18.47
C ALA A 570 -35.10 7.67 -18.61
N GLU A 571 -34.60 6.46 -18.36
CA GLU A 571 -35.38 5.22 -18.35
C GLU A 571 -36.46 5.24 -17.26
N ALA A 572 -36.11 5.70 -16.05
CA ALA A 572 -37.06 5.84 -14.95
C ALA A 572 -38.16 6.86 -15.25
N LEU A 573 -37.83 7.98 -15.93
CA LEU A 573 -38.80 8.98 -16.37
C LEU A 573 -39.69 8.50 -17.52
N ALA A 574 -39.18 7.63 -18.40
CA ALA A 574 -39.95 7.07 -19.52
C ALA A 574 -40.88 5.93 -19.09
N GLY A 575 -40.58 5.26 -17.97
CA GLY A 575 -41.39 4.19 -17.39
C GLY A 575 -42.43 4.64 -16.36
N ALA A 576 -42.37 5.91 -15.91
CA ALA A 576 -43.33 6.56 -15.01
C ALA A 576 -44.44 7.29 -15.79
#